data_AF-A0A6P1IN38-F1
#
_entry.id   AF-A0A6P1IN38-F1
#
_cell.length_a   1.000
_cell.length_b   1.000
_cell.length_c   1.000
_cell.angle_alpha   90.00
_cell.angle_beta   90.00
_cell.angle_gamma   90.00
#
_symmetry.space_group_name_H-M   'P 1'
#
loop_
_entity.id
_entity.type
_entity.pdbx_description
1 polymer ?
#
loop_
_entity_poly.entity_id
_entity_poly.type
_entity_poly.pdbx_seq_one_letter_code
_entity_poly.pdbx_strand_id
1 'polypeptide(L)'
;MKFIPTTPADVEKLKARAKVLKRRHNIKHREALERASREAGYAHWHHVSICQAESERAVMGASLAFLCSSIQKDAIKGETHYIGDPWPLRFVVFANGSKDAALLDITARQALILVEGGQEREFSINEDGPLPVIAWHGRFEVESDVVVITQDPTGASVRMSVDPAALLDAIDRSSAREGDDEDDGLFVHDMDEPASGELLEMVLNGTGLVPITAEIAQSLVDSGYTSEQVAEATAAGAQYSPSRHSIFYPPESSF
;
A
#
# COMPACT_ATOMS: atom_id res chain seq x y z
N MET A 1 -12.93 -0.91 -15.80
CA MET A 1 -13.00 -0.42 -14.40
C MET A 1 -12.44 0.99 -14.36
N LYS A 2 -13.00 1.88 -13.53
CA LYS A 2 -12.52 3.26 -13.41
C LYS A 2 -11.57 3.33 -12.22
N PHE A 3 -10.32 3.67 -12.45
CA PHE A 3 -9.34 3.92 -11.38
C PHE A 3 -9.79 5.09 -10.51
N ILE A 4 -9.71 4.91 -9.19
CA ILE A 4 -10.00 5.93 -8.19
C ILE A 4 -8.76 6.05 -7.32
N PRO A 5 -8.08 7.22 -7.26
CA PRO A 5 -6.98 7.43 -6.34
C PRO A 5 -7.42 7.09 -4.91
N THR A 6 -6.77 6.10 -4.30
CA THR A 6 -7.19 5.51 -3.03
C THR A 6 -6.00 5.50 -2.09
N THR A 7 -6.08 6.29 -1.01
CA THR A 7 -5.04 6.29 0.03
C THR A 7 -5.35 5.26 1.13
N PRO A 8 -4.35 4.87 1.95
CA PRO A 8 -4.60 4.06 3.14
C PRO A 8 -5.64 4.70 4.09
N ALA A 9 -5.67 6.03 4.18
CA ALA A 9 -6.66 6.76 4.95
C ALA A 9 -8.08 6.59 4.40
N ASP A 10 -8.25 6.57 3.07
CA ASP A 10 -9.54 6.30 2.45
C ASP A 10 -10.02 4.88 2.70
N VAL A 11 -9.09 3.91 2.72
CA VAL A 11 -9.37 2.52 3.09
C VAL A 11 -9.86 2.44 4.54
N GLU A 12 -9.21 3.15 5.47
CA GLU A 12 -9.65 3.21 6.88
C GLU A 12 -10.99 3.93 7.05
N LYS A 13 -11.25 5.02 6.31
CA LYS A 13 -12.58 5.68 6.27
C LYS A 13 -13.66 4.71 5.77
N LEU A 14 -13.36 3.90 4.76
CA LEU A 14 -14.28 2.87 4.24
C LEU A 14 -14.53 1.76 5.26
N LYS A 15 -13.50 1.27 5.97
CA LYS A 15 -13.65 0.30 7.07
C LYS A 15 -14.47 0.86 8.22
N ALA A 16 -14.24 2.12 8.60
CA ALA A 16 -15.01 2.80 9.64
C ALA A 16 -16.49 2.93 9.24
N ARG A 17 -16.77 3.32 7.99
CA ARG A 17 -18.13 3.38 7.44
C ARG A 17 -18.79 2.00 7.40
N ALA A 18 -18.06 0.96 7.02
CA ALA A 18 -18.54 -0.42 7.06
C ALA A 18 -18.89 -0.88 8.49
N LYS A 19 -18.12 -0.48 9.52
CA LYS A 19 -18.46 -0.77 10.93
C LYS A 19 -19.79 -0.11 11.34
N VAL A 20 -20.05 1.12 10.89
CA VAL A 20 -21.33 1.82 11.14
C VAL A 20 -22.48 1.11 10.42
N LEU A 21 -22.30 0.75 9.14
CA LEU A 21 -23.31 0.04 8.34
C LEU A 21 -23.64 -1.35 8.91
N LYS A 22 -22.63 -2.08 9.38
CA LYS A 22 -22.80 -3.36 10.09
C LYS A 22 -23.73 -3.21 11.29
N ARG A 23 -23.49 -2.21 12.14
CA ARG A 23 -24.31 -1.96 13.36
C ARG A 23 -25.72 -1.50 13.01
N ARG A 24 -25.86 -0.62 12.03
CA ARG A 24 -27.15 -0.01 11.64
C ARG A 24 -28.09 -1.00 10.94
N HIS A 25 -27.55 -1.88 10.10
CA HIS A 25 -28.35 -2.78 9.26
C HIS A 25 -28.26 -4.25 9.69
N ASN A 26 -27.49 -4.56 10.74
CA ASN A 26 -27.28 -5.92 11.25
C ASN A 26 -26.85 -6.93 10.17
N ILE A 27 -25.98 -6.49 9.25
CA ILE A 27 -25.46 -7.28 8.13
C ILE A 27 -24.08 -7.87 8.44
N LYS A 28 -23.63 -8.84 7.63
CA LYS A 28 -22.27 -9.41 7.75
C LYS A 28 -21.22 -8.34 7.42
N HIS A 29 -20.05 -8.41 8.05
CA HIS A 29 -19.01 -7.38 7.89
C HIS A 29 -18.52 -7.26 6.43
N ARG A 30 -18.33 -8.38 5.74
CA ARG A 30 -17.97 -8.42 4.31
C ARG A 30 -18.99 -7.69 3.44
N GLU A 31 -20.27 -7.87 3.72
CA GLU A 31 -21.35 -7.19 3.01
C GLU A 31 -21.39 -5.68 3.32
N ALA A 32 -21.06 -5.31 4.55
CA ALA A 32 -20.93 -3.90 4.93
C ALA A 32 -19.74 -3.21 4.23
N LEU A 33 -18.63 -3.91 4.00
CA LEU A 33 -17.48 -3.41 3.23
C LEU A 33 -17.85 -3.21 1.75
N GLU A 34 -18.49 -4.22 1.13
CA GLU A 34 -19.00 -4.11 -0.24
C GLU A 34 -19.93 -2.91 -0.42
N ARG A 35 -20.83 -2.70 0.54
CA ARG A 35 -21.77 -1.56 0.52
C ARG A 35 -21.07 -0.23 0.70
N ALA A 36 -20.11 -0.14 1.63
CA ALA A 36 -19.31 1.07 1.83
C ALA A 36 -18.50 1.43 0.58
N SER A 37 -17.88 0.43 -0.07
CA SER A 37 -17.14 0.61 -1.32
C SER A 37 -18.03 1.14 -2.45
N ARG A 38 -19.22 0.56 -2.65
CA ARG A 38 -20.16 1.02 -3.69
C ARG A 38 -20.69 2.42 -3.44
N GLU A 39 -20.98 2.77 -2.18
CA GLU A 39 -21.38 4.13 -1.81
C GLU A 39 -20.31 5.17 -2.12
N ALA A 40 -19.03 4.78 -2.09
CA ALA A 40 -17.90 5.63 -2.44
C ALA A 40 -17.52 5.58 -3.94
N GLY A 41 -18.31 4.89 -4.78
CA GLY A 41 -18.10 4.84 -6.23
C GLY A 41 -17.20 3.70 -6.73
N TYR A 42 -16.74 2.81 -5.84
CA TYR A 42 -15.98 1.61 -6.21
C TYR A 42 -16.92 0.47 -6.64
N ALA A 43 -16.42 -0.48 -7.44
CA ALA A 43 -17.23 -1.62 -7.88
C ALA A 43 -17.52 -2.63 -6.75
N HIS A 44 -16.49 -2.96 -5.96
CA HIS A 44 -16.53 -3.92 -4.85
C HIS A 44 -15.33 -3.69 -3.90
N TRP A 45 -15.28 -4.39 -2.77
CA TRP A 45 -14.20 -4.21 -1.78
C TRP A 45 -12.81 -4.47 -2.39
N HIS A 46 -12.68 -5.53 -3.19
CA HIS A 46 -11.42 -5.84 -3.86
C HIS A 46 -10.95 -4.74 -4.84
N HIS A 47 -11.86 -3.93 -5.41
CA HIS A 47 -11.50 -2.79 -6.26
C HIS A 47 -10.83 -1.68 -5.46
N VAL A 48 -11.19 -1.52 -4.18
CA VAL A 48 -10.51 -0.59 -3.26
C VAL A 48 -9.07 -1.04 -3.04
N SER A 49 -8.83 -2.33 -2.78
CA SER A 49 -7.48 -2.88 -2.61
C SER A 49 -6.64 -2.78 -3.88
N ILE A 50 -7.24 -3.02 -5.05
CA ILE A 50 -6.56 -2.84 -6.34
C ILE A 50 -6.22 -1.36 -6.55
N CYS A 51 -7.17 -0.45 -6.35
CA CYS A 51 -6.92 0.98 -6.51
C CYS A 51 -5.94 1.53 -5.47
N GLN A 52 -5.89 0.96 -4.27
CA GLN A 52 -4.89 1.27 -3.25
C GLN A 52 -3.51 0.81 -3.71
N ALA A 53 -3.35 -0.45 -4.09
CA ALA A 53 -2.08 -1.00 -4.56
C ALA A 53 -1.60 -0.31 -5.86
N GLU A 54 -2.52 0.07 -6.74
CA GLU A 54 -2.22 0.87 -7.92
C GLU A 54 -1.88 2.32 -7.56
N SER A 55 -2.46 2.89 -6.50
CA SER A 55 -2.07 4.22 -6.01
C SER A 55 -0.70 4.17 -5.34
N GLU A 56 -0.39 3.12 -4.58
CA GLU A 56 0.93 2.87 -3.98
C GLU A 56 1.98 2.65 -5.06
N ARG A 57 1.67 1.86 -6.09
CA ARG A 57 2.53 1.69 -7.29
C ARG A 57 2.64 2.95 -8.14
N ALA A 58 1.57 3.72 -8.25
CA ALA A 58 1.59 4.98 -8.95
C ALA A 58 2.40 6.02 -8.18
N VAL A 59 2.46 5.97 -6.85
CA VAL A 59 3.39 6.77 -6.03
C VAL A 59 4.83 6.33 -6.28
N MET A 60 5.09 5.02 -6.36
CA MET A 60 6.41 4.48 -6.77
C MET A 60 6.80 4.83 -8.23
N GLY A 61 5.86 5.31 -9.05
CA GLY A 61 6.09 5.81 -10.42
C GLY A 61 5.71 7.27 -10.64
N ALA A 62 5.33 8.01 -9.60
CA ALA A 62 4.89 9.39 -9.69
C ALA A 62 6.03 10.32 -9.32
N SER A 63 6.13 11.40 -10.10
CA SER A 63 6.95 12.56 -9.80
C SER A 63 6.77 12.99 -8.33
N LEU A 64 7.88 13.19 -7.62
CA LEU A 64 7.91 13.68 -6.24
C LEU A 64 7.14 15.00 -6.10
N ALA A 65 7.15 15.83 -7.15
CA ALA A 65 6.34 17.04 -7.22
C ALA A 65 4.83 16.77 -7.16
N PHE A 66 4.36 15.69 -7.80
CA PHE A 66 2.97 15.26 -7.71
C PHE A 66 2.61 14.78 -6.30
N LEU A 67 3.46 13.97 -5.67
CA LEU A 67 3.28 13.52 -4.29
C LEU A 67 3.16 14.70 -3.32
N CYS A 68 4.10 15.65 -3.40
CA CYS A 68 4.07 16.87 -2.58
C CYS A 68 2.80 17.69 -2.80
N SER A 69 2.38 17.85 -4.07
CA SER A 69 1.14 18.57 -4.42
C SER A 69 -0.12 17.86 -3.88
N SER A 70 -0.12 16.53 -3.87
CA SER A 70 -1.24 15.76 -3.32
C SER A 70 -1.32 15.94 -1.80
N ILE A 71 -0.18 15.78 -1.12
CA ILE A 71 -0.10 15.89 0.34
C ILE A 71 -0.43 17.30 0.83
N GLN A 72 -0.06 18.35 0.08
CA GLN A 72 -0.52 19.71 0.39
C GLN A 72 -2.04 19.81 0.48
N LYS A 73 -2.75 19.30 -0.53
CA LYS A 73 -4.21 19.34 -0.58
C LYS A 73 -4.84 18.59 0.59
N ASP A 74 -4.25 17.48 0.99
CA ASP A 74 -4.77 16.65 2.08
C ASP A 74 -4.45 17.26 3.46
N ALA A 75 -3.27 17.86 3.63
CA ALA A 75 -2.91 18.60 4.82
C ALA A 75 -3.87 19.78 5.07
N ILE A 76 -4.23 20.55 4.03
CA ILE A 76 -5.18 21.68 4.17
C ILE A 76 -6.56 21.23 4.64
N LYS A 77 -6.99 20.04 4.23
CA LYS A 77 -8.23 19.41 4.70
C LYS A 77 -8.14 18.92 6.15
N GLY A 78 -6.94 18.89 6.73
CA GLY A 78 -6.68 18.36 8.07
C GLY A 78 -6.52 16.84 8.08
N GLU A 79 -6.05 16.25 6.99
CA GLU A 79 -5.76 14.81 6.92
C GLU A 79 -4.35 14.50 7.42
N THR A 80 -4.17 13.27 7.91
CA THR A 80 -2.90 12.77 8.44
C THR A 80 -2.34 11.71 7.50
N HIS A 81 -1.09 11.88 7.09
CA HIS A 81 -0.38 10.99 6.16
C HIS A 81 1.09 10.90 6.57
N TYR A 82 1.68 9.71 6.47
CA TYR A 82 3.12 9.47 6.66
C TYR A 82 3.59 8.48 5.61
N ILE A 83 4.33 8.97 4.62
CA ILE A 83 4.77 8.20 3.46
C ILE A 83 6.29 8.24 3.45
N GLY A 84 6.93 7.07 3.51
CA GLY A 84 8.36 6.91 3.32
C GLY A 84 8.60 5.97 2.15
N ASP A 85 9.49 6.36 1.25
CA ASP A 85 9.81 5.60 0.04
C ASP A 85 11.35 5.40 -0.04
N PRO A 86 11.83 4.18 -0.33
CA PRO A 86 13.27 3.89 -0.38
C PRO A 86 14.03 4.38 -1.63
N TRP A 87 13.42 5.01 -2.65
CA TRP A 87 14.18 5.34 -3.88
C TRP A 87 13.81 6.63 -4.63
N PRO A 88 14.78 7.32 -5.29
CA PRO A 88 16.25 7.25 -5.14
C PRO A 88 16.78 8.12 -3.98
N LEU A 89 15.91 8.89 -3.32
CA LEU A 89 16.22 9.64 -2.11
C LEU A 89 15.44 9.02 -0.96
N ARG A 90 16.08 8.91 0.21
CA ARG A 90 15.38 8.49 1.43
C ARG A 90 14.59 9.67 1.96
N PHE A 91 13.34 9.75 1.55
CA PHE A 91 12.47 10.82 1.99
C PHE A 91 11.30 10.32 2.81
N VAL A 92 10.81 11.20 3.67
CA VAL A 92 9.52 11.06 4.33
C VAL A 92 8.67 12.28 4.00
N VAL A 93 7.50 12.06 3.41
CA VAL A 93 6.47 13.09 3.26
C VAL A 93 5.41 12.86 4.31
N PHE A 94 5.04 13.89 5.06
CA PHE A 94 3.96 13.78 6.03
C PHE A 94 2.98 14.95 5.97
N ALA A 95 1.76 14.67 6.40
CA ALA A 95 0.75 15.63 6.84
C ALA A 95 0.31 15.23 8.25
N ASN A 96 0.22 16.19 9.18
CA ASN A 96 0.01 15.87 10.59
C ASN A 96 -1.46 15.94 11.07
N GLY A 97 -2.41 16.20 10.16
CA GLY A 97 -3.82 16.45 10.52
C GLY A 97 -4.10 17.80 11.17
N SER A 98 -3.07 18.54 11.58
CA SER A 98 -3.15 19.90 12.14
C SER A 98 -2.96 20.98 11.07
N LYS A 99 -3.05 20.58 9.79
CA LYS A 99 -2.79 21.42 8.62
C LYS A 99 -1.34 21.86 8.47
N ASP A 100 -0.40 21.05 8.93
CA ASP A 100 1.00 21.16 8.56
C ASP A 100 1.43 19.94 7.73
N ALA A 101 2.37 20.17 6.83
CA ALA A 101 2.99 19.13 6.04
C ALA A 101 4.42 19.49 5.64
N ALA A 102 5.27 18.48 5.56
CA ALA A 102 6.63 18.65 5.07
C ALA A 102 7.12 17.39 4.33
N LEU A 103 8.06 17.61 3.42
CA LEU A 103 8.95 16.61 2.86
C LEU A 103 10.29 16.70 3.59
N LEU A 104 10.78 15.56 4.06
CA LEU A 104 12.03 15.42 4.80
C LEU A 104 12.99 14.53 4.01
N ASP A 105 14.21 15.00 3.75
CA ASP A 105 15.33 14.14 3.33
C ASP A 105 16.03 13.62 4.58
N ILE A 106 15.81 12.34 4.87
CA ILE A 106 16.34 11.69 6.08
C ILE A 106 17.86 11.61 6.06
N THR A 107 18.46 11.54 4.87
CA THR A 107 19.92 11.40 4.72
C THR A 107 20.61 12.75 4.89
N ALA A 108 20.16 13.77 4.17
CA ALA A 108 20.75 15.10 4.20
C ALA A 108 20.26 15.96 5.37
N ARG A 109 19.23 15.49 6.10
CA ARG A 109 18.52 16.23 7.15
C ARG A 109 17.95 17.56 6.67
N GLN A 110 17.49 17.57 5.42
CA GLN A 110 16.89 18.75 4.80
C GLN A 110 15.37 18.63 4.82
N ALA A 111 14.70 19.76 4.87
CA ALA A 111 13.24 19.81 4.89
C ALA A 111 12.70 20.85 3.91
N LEU A 112 11.61 20.45 3.26
CA LEU A 112 10.79 21.28 2.41
C LEU A 112 9.41 21.37 3.08
N ILE A 113 9.12 22.54 3.63
CA ILE A 113 7.79 22.87 4.17
C ILE A 113 6.78 22.92 3.01
N LEU A 114 5.73 22.11 3.10
CA LEU A 114 4.65 22.05 2.11
C LEU A 114 3.44 22.88 2.56
N VAL A 115 3.06 22.75 3.83
CA VAL A 115 1.95 23.52 4.44
C VAL A 115 2.35 23.90 5.86
N GLU A 116 2.04 25.13 6.25
CA GLU A 116 2.27 25.67 7.60
C GLU A 116 1.02 26.38 8.09
N GLY A 117 0.43 25.93 9.19
CA GLY A 117 -0.77 26.53 9.78
C GLY A 117 -1.96 26.57 8.81
N GLY A 118 -2.04 25.62 7.88
CA GLY A 118 -3.04 25.58 6.81
C GLY A 118 -2.80 26.54 5.65
N GLN A 119 -1.63 27.17 5.56
CA GLN A 119 -1.20 27.93 4.39
C GLN A 119 -0.26 27.11 3.52
N GLU A 120 -0.57 26.98 2.23
CA GLU A 120 0.32 26.38 1.25
C GLU A 120 1.61 27.19 1.14
N ARG A 121 2.74 26.49 1.08
CA ARG A 121 4.03 27.07 0.71
C ARG A 121 4.33 26.68 -0.73
N GLU A 122 4.82 27.66 -1.49
CA GLU A 122 5.35 27.38 -2.81
C GLU A 122 6.62 26.53 -2.68
N PHE A 123 6.78 25.56 -3.56
CA PHE A 123 7.96 24.71 -3.63
C PHE A 123 8.36 24.44 -5.07
N SER A 124 9.62 24.05 -5.27
CA SER A 124 10.15 23.71 -6.58
C SER A 124 10.95 22.41 -6.50
N ILE A 125 10.57 21.46 -7.34
CA ILE A 125 11.22 20.16 -7.50
C ILE A 125 11.42 19.98 -9.00
N ASN A 126 12.68 19.83 -9.43
CA ASN A 126 13.03 19.50 -10.81
C ASN A 126 13.43 18.02 -10.87
N GLU A 127 12.81 17.27 -11.77
CA GLU A 127 13.00 15.81 -11.90
C GLU A 127 13.53 15.42 -13.29
N ASP A 128 14.10 16.39 -14.03
CA ASP A 128 14.64 16.18 -15.38
C ASP A 128 15.95 15.38 -15.37
N GLY A 129 16.57 15.19 -14.20
CA GLY A 129 17.84 14.49 -13.99
C GLY A 129 17.71 13.11 -13.35
N PRO A 130 18.82 12.38 -13.16
CA PRO A 130 18.83 11.06 -12.52
C PRO A 130 18.46 11.10 -11.03
N LEU A 131 18.56 12.28 -10.40
CA LEU A 131 18.09 12.55 -9.05
C LEU A 131 17.27 13.85 -9.08
N PRO A 132 16.19 13.93 -8.30
CA PRO A 132 15.40 15.15 -8.23
C PRO A 132 16.21 16.26 -7.53
N VAL A 133 16.16 17.47 -8.07
CA VAL A 133 16.73 18.68 -7.46
C VAL A 133 15.63 19.42 -6.73
N ILE A 134 15.74 19.50 -5.41
CA ILE A 134 14.73 20.06 -4.53
C ILE A 134 15.24 21.38 -3.95
N ALA A 135 14.43 22.43 -4.03
CA ALA A 135 14.70 23.71 -3.39
C ALA A 135 14.34 23.66 -1.90
N TRP A 136 15.23 23.10 -1.08
CA TRP A 136 15.01 22.91 0.36
C TRP A 136 14.79 24.24 1.10
N HIS A 137 13.86 24.25 2.05
CA HIS A 137 13.58 25.41 2.90
C HIS A 137 14.54 25.51 4.09
N GLY A 138 15.16 24.40 4.50
CA GLY A 138 16.15 24.40 5.56
C GLY A 138 16.48 23.00 6.07
N ARG A 139 16.89 22.91 7.33
CA ARG A 139 17.26 21.66 7.99
C ARG A 139 16.23 21.27 9.04
N PHE A 140 16.12 19.97 9.33
CA PHE A 140 15.24 19.51 10.40
C PHE A 140 15.90 18.70 11.49
N GLU A 141 15.26 18.75 12.65
CA GLU A 141 15.50 17.89 13.79
C GLU A 141 14.17 17.32 14.30
N VAL A 142 14.22 16.11 14.85
CA VAL A 142 13.06 15.44 15.43
C VAL A 142 13.22 15.46 16.94
N GLU A 143 12.34 16.17 17.63
CA GLU A 143 12.28 16.27 19.09
C GLU A 143 11.05 15.51 19.59
N SER A 144 11.20 14.25 20.02
CA SER A 144 10.11 13.39 20.53
C SER A 144 8.90 13.32 19.59
N ASP A 145 7.95 14.25 19.70
CA ASP A 145 6.69 14.37 18.97
C ASP A 145 6.61 15.62 18.07
N VAL A 146 7.73 16.31 17.84
CA VAL A 146 7.79 17.53 17.04
C VAL A 146 8.93 17.46 16.02
N VAL A 147 8.63 17.80 14.77
CA VAL A 147 9.65 18.11 13.76
C VAL A 147 9.91 19.61 13.79
N VAL A 148 11.17 19.98 14.02
CA VAL A 148 11.65 21.36 14.05
C VAL A 148 12.42 21.63 12.78
N ILE A 149 11.92 22.52 11.94
CA ILE A 149 12.55 22.92 10.67
C ILE A 149 13.16 24.30 10.86
N THR A 150 14.48 24.39 10.81
CA THR A 150 15.23 25.64 10.83
C THR A 150 15.47 26.10 9.40
N GLN A 151 14.85 27.22 9.03
CA GLN A 151 14.85 27.76 7.68
C GLN A 151 16.13 28.51 7.34
N ASP A 152 16.64 28.31 6.13
CA ASP A 152 17.81 29.02 5.60
C ASP A 152 17.36 30.19 4.68
N PRO A 153 18.01 31.36 4.68
CA PRO A 153 19.07 31.81 5.60
C PRO A 153 18.54 32.54 6.85
N THR A 154 17.22 32.60 7.05
CA THR A 154 16.60 33.44 8.09
C THR A 154 16.86 32.94 9.50
N GLY A 155 17.16 31.64 9.68
CA GLY A 155 17.27 30.98 10.97
C GLY A 155 15.95 30.85 11.72
N ALA A 156 14.81 31.17 11.07
CA ALA A 156 13.49 31.00 11.66
C ALA A 156 13.16 29.51 11.80
N SER A 157 12.52 29.13 12.91
CA SER A 157 12.15 27.75 13.17
C SER A 157 10.64 27.55 13.03
N VAL A 158 10.24 26.57 12.24
CA VAL A 158 8.87 26.07 12.13
C VAL A 158 8.77 24.77 12.92
N ARG A 159 7.74 24.63 13.75
CA ARG A 159 7.54 23.45 14.60
C ARG A 159 6.25 22.77 14.20
N MET A 160 6.35 21.49 13.83
CA MET A 160 5.22 20.69 13.37
C MET A 160 5.05 19.49 14.28
N SER A 161 3.90 19.37 14.94
CA SER A 161 3.57 18.17 15.72
C SER A 161 3.46 16.96 14.80
N VAL A 162 3.94 15.81 15.27
CA VAL A 162 3.92 14.54 14.55
C VAL A 162 3.56 13.39 15.49
N ASP A 163 2.96 12.33 14.94
CA ASP A 163 2.92 11.05 15.63
C ASP A 163 4.30 10.39 15.53
N PRO A 164 5.02 10.19 16.66
CA PRO A 164 6.36 9.62 16.64
C PRO A 164 6.39 8.20 16.11
N ALA A 165 5.36 7.39 16.39
CA ALA A 165 5.33 6.00 15.93
C ALA A 165 5.14 5.93 14.42
N ALA A 166 4.24 6.75 13.87
CA ALA A 166 4.00 6.81 12.43
C ALA A 166 5.19 7.41 11.66
N LEU A 167 5.87 8.40 12.25
CA LEU A 167 7.08 8.98 11.66
C LEU A 167 8.23 7.98 11.63
N LEU A 168 8.47 7.25 12.73
CA LEU A 168 9.51 6.23 12.79
C LEU A 168 9.26 5.12 11.78
N ASP A 169 8.03 4.60 11.72
CA ASP A 169 7.61 3.60 10.75
C ASP A 169 7.81 4.06 9.29
N ALA A 170 7.55 5.34 8.98
CA ALA A 170 7.86 5.92 7.67
C ALA A 170 9.37 6.06 7.41
N ILE A 171 10.16 6.43 8.42
CA ILE A 171 11.62 6.50 8.31
C ILE A 171 12.21 5.10 8.05
N ASP A 172 11.71 4.09 8.76
CA ASP A 172 12.15 2.70 8.60
C ASP A 172 11.85 2.20 7.19
N ARG A 173 10.63 2.45 6.68
CA ARG A 173 10.27 2.17 5.28
C ARG A 173 11.18 2.87 4.26
N SER A 174 11.53 4.14 4.49
CA SER A 174 12.45 4.89 3.61
C SER A 174 13.90 4.39 3.70
N SER A 175 14.24 3.66 4.77
CA SER A 175 15.59 3.17 5.04
C SER A 175 15.80 1.72 4.63
N ALA A 176 14.73 0.96 4.44
CA ALA A 176 14.74 -0.40 3.94
C ALA A 176 15.49 -0.44 2.60
N ARG A 177 16.53 -1.28 2.51
CA ARG A 177 17.18 -1.56 1.23
C ARG A 177 16.19 -2.32 0.37
N GLU A 178 16.14 -2.03 -0.94
CA GLU A 178 15.66 -3.00 -1.92
C GLU A 178 16.44 -4.31 -1.69
N GLY A 179 15.81 -5.28 -1.03
CA GLY A 179 16.36 -6.60 -0.75
C GLY A 179 16.56 -7.02 0.72
N ASP A 180 16.19 -6.22 1.73
CA ASP A 180 16.21 -6.69 3.14
C ASP A 180 14.85 -7.24 3.64
N ASP A 181 13.80 -7.15 2.82
CA ASP A 181 12.56 -7.91 3.02
C ASP A 181 12.74 -9.32 2.44
N GLU A 182 13.45 -10.19 3.18
CA GLU A 182 13.45 -11.64 2.90
C GLU A 182 12.09 -12.32 3.23
N ASP A 183 11.01 -11.57 3.52
CA ASP A 183 9.71 -12.18 3.83
C ASP A 183 8.45 -11.47 3.29
N ASP A 184 8.58 -10.62 2.26
CA ASP A 184 7.44 -10.19 1.42
C ASP A 184 7.81 -10.32 -0.06
N GLY A 185 8.04 -11.56 -0.49
CA GLY A 185 8.45 -11.90 -1.85
C GLY A 185 7.40 -11.54 -2.90
N LEU A 186 7.53 -10.35 -3.49
CA LEU A 186 7.05 -10.09 -4.85
C LEU A 186 8.23 -10.29 -5.80
N PHE A 187 8.43 -11.54 -6.25
CA PHE A 187 9.28 -11.83 -7.39
C PHE A 187 8.73 -11.08 -8.60
N VAL A 188 9.37 -9.98 -8.96
CA VAL A 188 9.22 -9.39 -10.29
C VAL A 188 9.95 -10.32 -11.24
N HIS A 189 9.22 -11.29 -11.79
CA HIS A 189 9.74 -12.09 -12.88
C HIS A 189 9.81 -11.22 -14.13
N ASP A 190 11.02 -11.06 -14.64
CA ASP A 190 11.29 -10.43 -15.92
C ASP A 190 10.48 -11.15 -17.01
N MET A 191 9.62 -10.41 -17.74
CA MET A 191 8.73 -11.01 -18.75
C MET A 191 9.49 -11.59 -19.94
N ASP A 192 10.75 -11.21 -20.10
CA ASP A 192 11.61 -11.66 -21.20
C ASP A 192 12.45 -12.90 -20.83
N GLU A 193 12.37 -13.40 -19.59
CA GLU A 193 13.00 -14.66 -19.19
C GLU A 193 12.16 -15.89 -19.58
N PRO A 194 12.77 -16.93 -20.17
CA PRO A 194 12.05 -18.13 -20.62
C PRO A 194 11.37 -18.92 -19.49
N ALA A 195 11.80 -18.75 -18.23
CA ALA A 195 11.18 -19.37 -17.05
C ALA A 195 9.81 -18.76 -16.68
N SER A 196 9.58 -17.49 -17.03
CA SER A 196 8.32 -16.76 -16.79
C SER A 196 7.18 -17.28 -17.69
N GLY A 197 7.52 -17.76 -18.89
CA GLY A 197 6.60 -18.42 -19.81
C GLY A 197 6.08 -19.77 -19.28
N GLU A 198 6.95 -20.56 -18.66
CA GLU A 198 6.58 -21.85 -18.05
C GLU A 198 5.62 -21.66 -16.85
N LEU A 199 5.84 -20.61 -16.04
CA LEU A 199 4.95 -20.25 -14.93
C LEU A 199 3.55 -19.81 -15.39
N LEU A 200 3.47 -19.10 -16.52
CA LEU A 200 2.19 -18.67 -17.10
C LEU A 200 1.41 -19.86 -17.67
N GLU A 201 2.09 -20.81 -18.32
CA GLU A 201 1.47 -22.08 -18.73
C GLU A 201 1.02 -22.92 -17.53
N MET A 202 1.79 -22.93 -16.43
CA MET A 202 1.44 -23.65 -15.20
C MET A 202 0.15 -23.10 -14.55
N VAL A 203 -0.05 -21.78 -14.62
CA VAL A 203 -1.23 -21.08 -14.06
C VAL A 203 -2.46 -21.20 -14.95
N LEU A 204 -2.30 -21.25 -16.27
CA LEU A 204 -3.42 -21.27 -17.22
C LEU A 204 -3.84 -22.68 -17.66
N ASN A 205 -2.90 -23.64 -17.71
CA ASN A 205 -3.15 -24.99 -18.24
C ASN A 205 -3.10 -26.10 -17.17
N GLY A 206 -2.86 -25.76 -15.89
CA GLY A 206 -2.93 -26.73 -14.78
C GLY A 206 -1.77 -27.73 -14.72
N THR A 207 -0.64 -27.42 -15.35
CA THR A 207 0.55 -28.29 -15.33
C THR A 207 1.10 -28.37 -13.89
N GLY A 208 1.27 -29.59 -13.35
CA GLY A 208 1.74 -29.80 -11.97
C GLY A 208 0.64 -29.98 -10.91
N LEU A 209 -0.64 -29.96 -11.32
CA LEU A 209 -1.74 -30.42 -10.47
C LEU A 209 -1.71 -31.95 -10.37
N VAL A 210 -1.75 -32.45 -9.13
CA VAL A 210 -1.76 -33.90 -8.85
C VAL A 210 -3.13 -34.33 -8.30
N PRO A 211 -3.58 -35.57 -8.55
CA PRO A 211 -4.78 -36.09 -7.93
C PRO A 211 -4.69 -36.04 -6.40
N ILE A 212 -5.80 -35.71 -5.73
CA ILE A 212 -5.88 -35.74 -4.27
C ILE A 212 -5.88 -37.20 -3.82
N THR A 213 -4.73 -37.72 -3.41
CA THR A 213 -4.58 -39.06 -2.82
C THR A 213 -4.96 -39.05 -1.34
N ALA A 214 -5.13 -40.22 -0.72
CA ALA A 214 -5.41 -40.31 0.72
C ALA A 214 -4.34 -39.63 1.59
N GLU A 215 -3.08 -39.68 1.17
CA GLU A 215 -1.96 -39.02 1.86
C GLU A 215 -2.05 -37.49 1.76
N ILE A 216 -2.38 -36.96 0.57
CA ILE A 216 -2.55 -35.53 0.35
C ILE A 216 -3.80 -35.02 1.08
N ALA A 217 -4.88 -35.80 1.07
CA ALA A 217 -6.11 -35.48 1.80
C ALA A 217 -5.85 -35.33 3.30
N GLN A 218 -5.05 -36.24 3.89
CA GLN A 218 -4.67 -36.14 5.30
C GLN A 218 -3.81 -34.90 5.54
N SER A 219 -2.83 -34.61 4.67
CA SER A 219 -2.01 -33.39 4.79
C SER A 219 -2.83 -32.11 4.68
N LEU A 220 -3.89 -32.09 3.87
CA LEU A 220 -4.81 -30.95 3.75
C LEU A 220 -5.66 -30.77 5.01
N VAL A 221 -6.07 -31.88 5.65
CA VAL A 221 -6.78 -31.82 6.92
C VAL A 221 -5.88 -31.28 8.02
N ASP A 222 -4.62 -31.74 8.05
CA ASP A 222 -3.62 -31.28 9.01
C ASP A 222 -3.29 -29.78 8.83
N SER A 223 -3.42 -29.24 7.60
CA SER A 223 -3.26 -27.81 7.30
C SER A 223 -4.53 -26.97 7.45
N GLY A 224 -5.62 -27.56 7.94
CA GLY A 224 -6.82 -26.84 8.39
C GLY A 224 -8.05 -26.95 7.49
N TYR A 225 -8.01 -27.77 6.43
CA TYR A 225 -9.22 -28.13 5.68
C TYR A 225 -10.06 -29.15 6.47
N THR A 226 -11.39 -29.08 6.37
CA THR A 226 -12.22 -30.12 7.00
C THR A 226 -12.26 -31.38 6.12
N SER A 227 -12.38 -32.56 6.75
CA SER A 227 -12.46 -33.84 6.04
C SER A 227 -13.62 -33.89 5.03
N GLU A 228 -14.71 -33.19 5.35
CA GLU A 228 -15.90 -33.06 4.48
C GLU A 228 -15.60 -32.22 3.23
N GLN A 229 -14.89 -31.09 3.38
CA GLN A 229 -14.47 -30.26 2.25
C GLN A 229 -13.49 -30.97 1.31
N VAL A 230 -12.55 -31.77 1.85
CA VAL A 230 -11.60 -32.53 1.04
C VAL A 230 -12.31 -33.66 0.29
N ALA A 231 -13.29 -34.31 0.92
CA ALA A 231 -14.11 -35.34 0.28
C ALA A 231 -15.00 -34.76 -0.84
N GLU A 232 -15.63 -33.62 -0.59
CA GLU A 232 -16.43 -32.89 -1.59
C GLU A 232 -15.57 -32.44 -2.78
N ALA A 233 -14.38 -31.88 -2.52
CA ALA A 233 -13.45 -31.47 -3.55
C ALA A 233 -12.99 -32.63 -4.42
N THR A 234 -12.65 -33.76 -3.79
CA THR A 234 -12.23 -34.98 -4.50
C THR A 234 -13.37 -35.52 -5.37
N ALA A 235 -14.60 -35.51 -4.86
CA ALA A 235 -15.79 -35.92 -5.61
C ALA A 235 -16.09 -34.99 -6.80
N ALA A 236 -15.79 -33.70 -6.67
CA ALA A 236 -15.91 -32.69 -7.73
C ALA A 236 -14.77 -32.74 -8.77
N GLY A 237 -13.84 -33.71 -8.65
CA GLY A 237 -12.71 -33.84 -9.57
C GLY A 237 -11.61 -32.80 -9.37
N ALA A 238 -11.57 -32.15 -8.20
CA ALA A 238 -10.52 -31.20 -7.85
C ALA A 238 -9.15 -31.87 -7.79
N GLN A 239 -8.12 -31.10 -8.12
CA GLN A 239 -6.72 -31.51 -8.07
C GLN A 239 -5.98 -30.66 -7.04
N TYR A 240 -4.87 -31.17 -6.52
CA TYR A 240 -4.06 -30.50 -5.52
C TYR A 240 -2.81 -29.88 -6.17
N SER A 241 -2.46 -28.67 -5.72
CA SER A 241 -1.24 -27.97 -6.10
C SER A 241 -0.20 -28.07 -4.97
N PRO A 242 0.87 -28.86 -5.11
CA PRO A 242 1.91 -28.97 -4.09
C PRO A 242 2.64 -27.66 -3.81
N SER A 243 2.84 -26.82 -4.82
CA SER A 243 3.53 -25.54 -4.70
C SER A 243 2.75 -24.49 -3.91
N ARG A 244 1.41 -24.56 -3.93
CA ARG A 244 0.52 -23.60 -3.25
C ARG A 244 -0.19 -24.18 -2.03
N HIS A 245 0.03 -25.46 -1.76
CA HIS A 245 -0.66 -26.22 -0.72
C HIS A 245 -2.18 -26.02 -0.74
N SER A 246 -2.79 -26.02 -1.94
CA SER A 246 -4.19 -25.64 -2.14
C SER A 246 -4.92 -26.52 -3.16
N ILE A 247 -6.26 -26.55 -3.05
CA ILE A 247 -7.17 -27.34 -3.88
C ILE A 247 -7.66 -26.51 -5.07
N PHE A 248 -7.54 -27.05 -6.27
CA PHE A 248 -7.99 -26.45 -7.53
C PHE A 248 -9.15 -27.25 -8.12
N TYR A 249 -10.28 -26.59 -8.33
CA TYR A 249 -11.43 -27.20 -8.98
C TYR A 249 -11.30 -27.06 -10.50
N PRO A 250 -11.63 -28.11 -11.28
CA PRO A 250 -11.73 -27.98 -12.72
C PRO A 250 -12.77 -26.90 -13.06
N PRO A 251 -12.57 -26.10 -14.12
CA PRO A 251 -13.56 -25.13 -14.55
C PRO A 251 -14.85 -25.89 -14.90
N GLU A 252 -15.96 -25.53 -14.25
CA GLU A 252 -17.26 -26.10 -14.57
C GLU A 252 -17.54 -25.90 -16.07
N SER A 253 -17.62 -27.02 -16.79
CA SER A 253 -18.02 -27.01 -18.19
C SER A 253 -19.51 -26.67 -18.23
N SER A 254 -19.83 -25.39 -18.39
CA SER A 254 -21.19 -24.94 -18.70
C SER A 254 -21.64 -25.63 -19.99
N PHE A 255 -22.51 -26.63 -19.87
CA PHE A 255 -23.37 -27.12 -20.96
C PHE A 255 -24.66 -26.30 -21.01
#